data_AF-A0A6H9TG92-F1
#
_entry.id   AF-A0A6H9TG92-F1
#
_cell.length_a   1.000
_cell.length_b   1.000
_cell.length_c   1.000
_cell.angle_alpha   90.00
_cell.angle_beta   90.00
_cell.angle_gamma   90.00
#
_symmetry.space_group_name_H-M   'P 1'
#
loop_
_entity.id
_entity.type
_entity.pdbx_description
1 polymer ?
#
loop_
_entity_poly.entity_id
_entity_poly.type
_entity_poly.pdbx_seq_one_letter_code
_entity_poly.pdbx_strand_id
1 'polypeptide(L)'
;MKSDVDDGSPIDSHRSLAMIELAIGMLVAGIYYVFSQLHVMAAWVWKVVLVMQCFVSIVLFFHYSMNRRSRRLWIEGIVSMLALVPWLMIAFVWLFYLLYIPMSAFPKVSLVVVCFITIGWYASTVYSDFRRAAKKEAVVNAIYYDDGNNLVFRHSCGGYIDLLTSRTPFKGSLISVIICLMPFAAMIGSNTKYILGGTVGAHVLCIVLSLLGFPMAISIVGNSYVKAIFFRVYLPLKLERRTGKKVILAR
;
A
#
# COMPACT_ATOMS: atom_id res chain seq x y z
N MET A 1 6.20 10.40 -38.00
CA MET A 1 5.03 11.10 -37.41
C MET A 1 5.19 11.03 -35.89
N LYS A 2 5.73 12.09 -35.27
CA LYS A 2 5.90 12.18 -33.82
C LYS A 2 4.53 12.45 -33.21
N SER A 3 3.96 11.47 -32.51
CA SER A 3 2.88 11.76 -31.58
C SER A 3 3.52 12.29 -30.31
N ASP A 4 3.54 13.61 -30.15
CA ASP A 4 3.71 14.25 -28.85
C ASP A 4 2.47 13.87 -28.02
N VAL A 5 2.51 12.68 -27.42
CA VAL A 5 1.62 12.33 -26.32
C VAL A 5 2.21 13.07 -25.13
N ASP A 6 1.63 14.24 -24.86
CA ASP A 6 1.86 15.02 -23.65
C ASP A 6 1.27 14.23 -22.46
N ASP A 7 1.98 13.17 -22.07
CA ASP A 7 1.74 12.37 -20.86
C ASP A 7 2.23 13.24 -19.68
N GLY A 8 1.46 14.29 -19.35
CA GLY A 8 1.82 15.32 -18.38
C GLY A 8 2.56 14.76 -17.15
N SER A 9 3.74 15.33 -16.88
CA SER A 9 4.65 14.80 -15.87
C SER A 9 4.01 14.77 -14.47
N PRO A 10 3.87 13.60 -13.82
CA PRO A 10 3.33 13.47 -12.46
C PRO A 10 4.09 14.31 -11.42
N ILE A 11 5.31 14.71 -11.74
CA ILE A 11 6.24 15.41 -10.85
C ILE A 11 5.74 16.80 -10.47
N ASP A 12 4.99 17.49 -11.35
CA ASP A 12 4.46 18.82 -11.05
C ASP A 12 3.32 18.77 -10.01
N SER A 13 2.70 17.60 -9.84
CA SER A 13 1.68 17.35 -8.83
C SER A 13 2.24 16.91 -7.46
N HIS A 14 3.54 16.56 -7.37
CA HIS A 14 4.12 15.97 -6.14
C HIS A 14 4.05 16.90 -4.93
N ARG A 15 4.12 18.22 -5.13
CA ARG A 15 3.94 19.19 -4.03
C ARG A 15 2.50 19.18 -3.49
N SER A 16 1.51 19.13 -4.37
CA SER A 16 0.10 19.02 -3.98
C SER A 16 -0.17 17.66 -3.33
N LEU A 17 0.40 16.59 -3.88
CA LEU A 17 0.27 15.23 -3.37
C LEU A 17 0.89 15.09 -1.97
N ALA A 18 2.07 15.67 -1.72
CA ALA A 18 2.69 15.68 -0.40
C ALA A 18 1.86 16.44 0.65
N MET A 19 1.20 17.54 0.26
CA MET A 19 0.30 18.28 1.16
C MET A 19 -0.98 17.49 1.47
N ILE A 20 -1.60 16.89 0.45
CA ILE A 20 -2.77 16.02 0.62
C ILE A 20 -2.41 14.82 1.51
N GLU A 21 -1.26 14.21 1.26
CA GLU A 21 -0.80 13.07 2.04
C GLU A 21 -0.53 13.43 3.50
N LEU A 22 0.12 14.56 3.75
CA LEU A 22 0.32 15.07 5.10
C LEU A 22 -1.03 15.33 5.79
N ALA A 23 -1.99 15.96 5.10
CA ALA A 23 -3.32 16.21 5.64
C ALA A 23 -4.05 14.91 6.01
N ILE A 24 -4.01 13.91 5.11
CA ILE A 24 -4.58 12.58 5.36
C ILE A 24 -3.86 11.91 6.54
N GLY A 25 -2.53 11.90 6.56
CA GLY A 25 -1.77 11.26 7.63
C GLY A 25 -1.96 11.91 9.00
N MET A 26 -2.11 13.24 9.05
CA MET A 26 -2.48 13.96 10.27
C MET A 26 -3.90 13.59 10.75
N LEU A 27 -4.85 13.45 9.81
CA LEU A 27 -6.20 12.97 10.13
C LEU A 27 -6.17 11.54 10.67
N VAL A 28 -5.38 10.65 10.07
CA VAL A 28 -5.19 9.28 10.56
C VAL A 28 -4.58 9.28 11.97
N ALA A 29 -3.52 10.06 12.21
CA ALA A 29 -2.95 10.22 13.55
C ALA A 29 -3.98 10.74 14.57
N GLY A 30 -4.82 11.69 14.16
CA GLY A 30 -5.93 12.20 14.97
C GLY A 30 -6.96 11.12 15.33
N ILE A 31 -7.33 10.26 14.38
CA ILE A 31 -8.21 9.10 14.63
C ILE A 31 -7.59 8.17 15.68
N TYR A 32 -6.31 7.83 15.53
CA TYR A 32 -5.60 6.99 16.51
C TYR A 32 -5.49 7.67 17.88
N TYR A 33 -5.33 8.99 17.92
CA TYR A 33 -5.34 9.75 19.16
C TYR A 33 -6.70 9.62 19.85
N VAL A 34 -7.81 9.84 19.14
CA VAL A 34 -9.16 9.66 19.70
C VAL A 34 -9.38 8.23 20.20
N PHE A 35 -8.99 7.21 19.45
CA PHE A 35 -9.09 5.81 19.91
C PHE A 35 -8.24 5.52 21.14
N SER A 36 -7.10 6.20 21.31
CA SER A 36 -6.31 6.08 22.52
C SER A 36 -6.98 6.73 23.74
N GLN A 37 -7.65 7.87 23.56
CA GLN A 37 -8.43 8.52 24.62
C GLN A 37 -9.64 7.67 25.06
N LEU A 38 -10.21 6.91 24.12
CA LEU A 38 -11.31 5.98 24.39
C LEU A 38 -10.83 4.63 24.96
N HIS A 39 -9.53 4.48 25.27
CA HIS A 39 -8.92 3.26 25.79
C HIS A 39 -9.13 2.02 24.92
N VAL A 40 -9.29 2.20 23.60
CA VAL A 40 -9.47 1.11 22.61
C VAL A 40 -8.16 0.80 21.87
N MET A 41 -7.16 1.67 22.00
CA MET A 41 -5.86 1.55 21.37
C MET A 41 -4.75 2.05 22.32
N ALA A 42 -3.53 1.53 22.18
CA ALA A 42 -2.42 2.00 23.02
C ALA A 42 -2.05 3.46 22.73
N ALA A 43 -1.75 4.22 23.78
CA ALA A 43 -1.42 5.65 23.72
C ALA A 43 -0.14 5.99 22.93
N TRP A 44 0.71 5.01 22.62
CA TRP A 44 1.91 5.22 21.81
C TRP A 44 1.64 5.08 20.31
N VAL A 45 0.53 4.45 19.89
CA VAL A 45 0.25 4.16 18.47
C VAL A 45 0.10 5.43 17.66
N TRP A 46 -0.67 6.41 18.14
CA TRP A 46 -0.85 7.69 17.43
C TRP A 46 0.48 8.46 17.29
N LYS A 47 1.39 8.33 18.27
CA LYS A 47 2.73 8.94 18.20
C LYS A 47 3.57 8.29 17.11
N VAL A 48 3.53 6.96 17.00
CA VAL A 48 4.25 6.23 15.96
C VAL A 48 3.70 6.56 14.58
N VAL A 49 2.38 6.64 14.42
CA VAL A 49 1.73 7.06 13.17
C VAL A 49 2.15 8.47 12.80
N LEU A 50 2.15 9.41 13.76
CA LEU A 50 2.58 10.79 13.53
C LEU A 50 4.04 10.88 13.10
N VAL A 51 4.96 10.19 13.80
CA VAL A 51 6.39 10.17 13.47
C VAL A 51 6.63 9.58 12.09
N MET A 52 5.96 8.46 11.76
CA MET A 52 6.04 7.86 10.43
C MET A 52 5.54 8.81 9.35
N GLN A 53 4.43 9.52 9.59
CA GLN A 53 3.91 10.47 8.62
C GLN A 53 4.86 11.65 8.41
N CYS A 54 5.39 12.23 9.48
CA CYS A 54 6.38 13.30 9.37
C CYS A 54 7.61 12.83 8.59
N PHE A 55 8.11 11.63 8.89
CA PHE A 55 9.24 11.03 8.18
C PHE A 55 8.95 10.89 6.68
N VAL A 56 7.79 10.34 6.31
CA VAL A 56 7.39 10.16 4.91
C VAL A 56 7.29 11.52 4.20
N SER A 57 6.60 12.49 4.79
CA SER A 57 6.48 13.83 4.20
C SER A 57 7.83 14.52 4.00
N ILE A 58 8.77 14.36 4.94
CA ILE A 58 10.14 14.86 4.82
C ILE A 58 10.84 14.19 3.63
N VAL A 59 10.77 12.86 3.52
CA VAL A 59 11.41 12.12 2.42
C VAL A 59 10.84 12.52 1.07
N LEU A 60 9.52 12.67 0.96
CA LEU A 60 8.86 13.11 -0.28
C LEU A 60 9.29 14.52 -0.69
N PHE A 61 9.41 15.43 0.28
CA PHE A 61 9.86 16.79 0.04
C PHE A 61 11.31 16.83 -0.46
N PHE A 62 12.24 16.15 0.24
CA PHE A 62 13.64 16.06 -0.19
C PHE A 62 13.77 15.41 -1.56
N HIS A 63 12.99 14.35 -1.81
CA HIS A 63 12.98 13.69 -3.09
C HIS A 63 12.51 14.60 -4.22
N TYR A 64 11.43 15.37 -4.01
CA TYR A 64 10.99 16.37 -4.98
C TYR A 64 12.11 17.36 -5.33
N SER A 65 12.85 17.85 -4.33
CA SER A 65 13.96 18.79 -4.55
C SER A 65 15.14 18.16 -5.30
N MET A 66 15.52 16.91 -4.99
CA MET A 66 16.71 16.26 -5.56
C MET A 66 16.46 15.56 -6.89
N ASN A 67 15.28 14.94 -7.09
CA ASN A 67 15.01 14.09 -8.25
C ASN A 67 14.38 14.83 -9.44
N ARG A 68 13.99 16.11 -9.28
CA ARG A 68 13.41 16.94 -10.37
C ARG A 68 14.27 16.96 -11.65
N ARG A 69 15.60 16.83 -11.50
CA ARG A 69 16.56 16.85 -12.63
C ARG A 69 16.90 15.47 -13.20
N SER A 70 16.86 14.42 -12.38
CA SER A 70 17.31 13.07 -12.77
C SER A 70 16.17 12.22 -13.35
N ARG A 71 14.92 12.45 -12.91
CA ARG A 71 13.68 11.78 -13.38
C ARG A 71 13.79 10.25 -13.50
N ARG A 72 14.61 9.61 -12.66
CA ARG A 72 14.82 8.15 -12.69
C ARG A 72 13.60 7.45 -12.13
N LEU A 73 13.06 6.51 -12.91
CA LEU A 73 11.81 5.81 -12.59
C LEU A 73 11.90 4.98 -11.30
N TRP A 74 13.05 4.36 -11.01
CA TRP A 74 13.20 3.53 -9.81
C TRP A 74 13.18 4.34 -8.50
N ILE A 75 13.66 5.58 -8.53
CA ILE A 75 13.62 6.47 -7.37
C ILE A 75 12.18 6.92 -7.13
N GLU A 76 11.46 7.27 -8.19
CA GLU A 76 10.03 7.59 -8.17
C GLU A 76 9.18 6.40 -7.72
N GLY A 77 9.59 5.18 -8.08
CA GLY A 77 8.99 3.95 -7.58
C GLY A 77 9.04 3.84 -6.07
N ILE A 78 10.22 4.04 -5.47
CA ILE A 78 10.40 4.00 -4.00
C ILE A 78 9.56 5.07 -3.31
N VAL A 79 9.57 6.29 -3.85
CA VAL A 79 8.85 7.45 -3.30
C VAL A 79 7.33 7.24 -3.39
N SER A 80 6.85 6.66 -4.50
CA SER A 80 5.44 6.31 -4.64
C SER A 80 4.99 5.23 -3.66
N MET A 81 5.89 4.36 -3.17
CA MET A 81 5.56 3.44 -2.08
C MET A 81 5.45 4.15 -0.74
N LEU A 82 6.34 5.10 -0.47
CA LEU A 82 6.26 5.90 0.75
C LEU A 82 4.95 6.68 0.82
N ALA A 83 4.45 7.19 -0.31
CA ALA A 83 3.15 7.86 -0.39
C ALA A 83 1.94 6.94 -0.06
N LEU A 84 2.13 5.61 -0.03
CA LEU A 84 1.11 4.66 0.39
C LEU A 84 1.11 4.41 1.90
N VAL A 85 2.09 4.93 2.65
CA VAL A 85 2.21 4.71 4.10
C VAL A 85 0.98 5.17 4.89
N PRO A 86 0.38 6.36 4.68
CA PRO A 86 -0.82 6.75 5.41
C PRO A 86 -1.99 5.78 5.17
N TRP A 87 -2.17 5.33 3.94
CA TRP A 87 -3.17 4.33 3.58
C TRP A 87 -2.89 2.98 4.24
N LEU A 88 -1.62 2.61 4.34
CA LEU A 88 -1.18 1.41 5.02
C LEU A 88 -1.43 1.48 6.53
N MET A 89 -1.29 2.67 7.14
CA MET A 89 -1.64 2.88 8.56
C MET A 89 -3.13 2.67 8.79
N ILE A 90 -4.01 3.22 7.94
CA ILE A 90 -5.46 2.95 7.98
C ILE A 90 -5.72 1.45 7.85
N ALA A 91 -5.06 0.80 6.89
CA ALA A 91 -5.25 -0.62 6.63
C ALA A 91 -4.78 -1.49 7.81
N PHE A 92 -3.78 -1.08 8.58
CA PHE A 92 -3.29 -1.81 9.75
C PHE A 92 -4.01 -1.50 11.08
N VAL A 93 -5.14 -0.79 11.06
CA VAL A 93 -5.99 -0.63 12.26
C VAL A 93 -6.28 -1.97 12.94
N TRP A 94 -6.52 -3.04 12.16
CA TRP A 94 -6.72 -4.38 12.71
C TRP A 94 -5.55 -4.85 13.56
N LEU A 95 -4.30 -4.66 13.10
CA LEU A 95 -3.11 -5.15 13.78
C LEU A 95 -2.95 -4.46 15.14
N PHE A 96 -3.03 -3.13 15.17
CA PHE A 96 -2.88 -2.37 16.41
C PHE A 96 -4.00 -2.69 17.40
N TYR A 97 -5.23 -2.86 16.90
CA TYR A 97 -6.36 -3.23 17.74
C TYR A 97 -6.20 -4.63 18.33
N LEU A 98 -5.86 -5.63 17.51
CA LEU A 98 -5.59 -7.00 17.96
C LEU A 98 -4.47 -7.06 19.00
N LEU A 99 -3.39 -6.31 18.80
CA LEU A 99 -2.26 -6.27 19.72
C LEU A 99 -2.66 -5.67 21.07
N TYR A 100 -3.54 -4.67 21.08
CA TYR A 100 -3.94 -3.95 22.27
C TYR A 100 -4.99 -4.69 23.13
N ILE A 101 -5.97 -5.37 22.53
CA ILE A 101 -7.05 -6.00 23.32
C ILE A 101 -6.46 -7.02 24.32
N PRO A 102 -6.89 -6.99 25.60
CA PRO A 102 -6.47 -7.99 26.58
C PRO A 102 -6.98 -9.38 26.19
N MET A 103 -6.11 -10.19 25.60
CA MET A 103 -6.35 -11.58 25.20
C MET A 103 -5.15 -12.43 25.52
N SER A 104 -5.37 -13.73 25.67
CA SER A 104 -4.28 -14.70 25.80
C SER A 104 -3.35 -14.61 24.58
N ALA A 105 -2.05 -14.72 24.85
CA ALA A 105 -1.03 -14.48 23.84
C ALA A 105 -1.14 -15.45 22.65
N PHE A 106 -1.52 -16.71 22.91
CA PHE A 106 -1.59 -17.77 21.91
C PHE A 106 -2.55 -17.48 20.74
N PRO A 107 -3.87 -17.23 20.97
CA PRO A 107 -4.78 -16.90 19.87
C PRO A 107 -4.44 -15.58 19.18
N LYS A 108 -3.93 -14.59 19.93
CA LYS A 108 -3.50 -13.30 19.39
C LYS A 108 -2.36 -13.48 18.38
N VAL A 109 -1.31 -14.20 18.75
CA VAL A 109 -0.17 -14.49 17.88
C VAL A 109 -0.60 -15.33 16.68
N SER A 110 -1.39 -16.38 16.91
CA SER A 110 -1.90 -17.23 15.82
C SER A 110 -2.68 -16.43 14.78
N LEU A 111 -3.58 -15.53 15.22
CA LEU A 111 -4.36 -14.69 14.32
C LEU A 111 -3.46 -13.73 13.53
N VAL A 112 -2.56 -13.02 14.21
CA VAL A 112 -1.61 -12.11 13.55
C VAL A 112 -0.78 -12.84 12.50
N VAL A 113 -0.28 -14.03 12.82
CA VAL A 113 0.48 -14.88 11.90
C VAL A 113 -0.36 -15.30 10.69
N VAL A 114 -1.59 -15.78 10.90
CA VAL A 114 -2.50 -16.14 9.80
C VAL A 114 -2.76 -14.94 8.88
N CYS A 115 -3.04 -13.76 9.44
CA CYS A 115 -3.24 -12.54 8.66
C CYS A 115 -2.02 -12.18 7.79
N PHE A 116 -0.82 -12.24 8.36
CA PHE A 116 0.41 -11.96 7.60
C PHE A 116 0.72 -13.04 6.54
N ILE A 117 0.44 -14.32 6.83
CA ILE A 117 0.56 -15.40 5.85
C ILE A 117 -0.38 -15.15 4.67
N THR A 118 -1.64 -14.77 4.92
CA THR A 118 -2.60 -14.43 3.86
C THR A 118 -2.12 -13.27 3.00
N ILE A 119 -1.64 -12.18 3.62
CA ILE A 119 -1.07 -11.02 2.91
C ILE A 119 0.12 -11.47 2.04
N GLY A 120 1.05 -12.23 2.60
CA GLY A 120 2.25 -12.70 1.92
C GLY A 120 1.96 -13.67 0.77
N TRP A 121 1.02 -14.59 0.96
CA TRP A 121 0.57 -15.54 -0.06
C TRP A 121 -0.08 -14.81 -1.24
N TYR A 122 -0.96 -13.85 -0.96
CA TYR A 122 -1.60 -13.05 -1.99
C TYR A 122 -0.57 -12.19 -2.75
N ALA A 123 0.34 -11.51 -2.04
CA ALA A 123 1.43 -10.74 -2.64
C ALA A 123 2.34 -11.59 -3.55
N SER A 124 2.68 -12.82 -3.11
CA SER A 124 3.50 -13.76 -3.89
C SER A 124 2.80 -14.22 -5.16
N THR A 125 1.48 -14.40 -5.09
CA THR A 125 0.65 -14.77 -6.25
C THR A 125 0.64 -13.64 -7.28
N VAL A 126 0.37 -12.40 -6.85
CA VAL A 126 0.40 -11.22 -7.73
C VAL A 126 1.78 -11.02 -8.36
N TYR A 127 2.85 -11.16 -7.58
CA TYR A 127 4.22 -11.08 -8.09
C TYR A 127 4.51 -12.14 -9.16
N SER A 128 4.03 -13.36 -8.97
CA SER A 128 4.19 -14.45 -9.93
C SER A 128 3.45 -14.17 -11.24
N ASP A 129 2.25 -13.61 -11.16
CA ASP A 129 1.47 -13.20 -12.34
C ASP A 129 2.20 -12.11 -13.13
N PHE A 130 2.74 -11.09 -12.44
CA PHE A 130 3.56 -10.06 -13.09
C PHE A 130 4.82 -10.61 -13.74
N ARG A 131 5.53 -11.51 -13.05
CA ARG A 131 6.71 -12.17 -13.61
C ARG A 131 6.38 -12.96 -14.85
N ARG A 132 5.21 -13.62 -14.90
CA ARG A 132 4.74 -14.37 -16.06
C ARG A 132 4.35 -13.43 -17.21
N ALA A 133 3.67 -12.33 -16.92
CA ALA A 133 3.30 -11.32 -17.92
C ALA A 133 4.52 -10.65 -18.54
N ALA A 134 5.51 -10.28 -17.73
CA ALA A 134 6.73 -9.62 -18.17
C ALA A 134 7.68 -10.50 -18.99
N LYS A 135 7.43 -11.82 -19.12
CA LYS A 135 8.15 -12.67 -20.08
C LYS A 135 7.74 -12.40 -21.53
N LYS A 136 6.56 -11.80 -21.75
CA LYS A 136 6.09 -11.46 -23.09
C LYS A 136 6.68 -10.11 -23.48
N GLU A 137 7.52 -10.08 -24.50
CA GLU A 137 8.15 -8.84 -24.99
C GLU A 137 7.12 -7.79 -25.41
N ALA A 138 5.98 -8.21 -25.96
CA ALA A 138 4.87 -7.31 -26.28
C ALA A 138 4.35 -6.53 -25.06
N VAL A 139 4.36 -7.11 -23.86
CA VAL A 139 3.93 -6.44 -22.62
C VAL A 139 4.97 -5.43 -22.17
N VAL A 140 6.26 -5.77 -22.27
CA VAL A 140 7.35 -4.87 -21.90
C VAL A 140 7.42 -3.68 -22.86
N ASN A 141 7.31 -3.91 -24.17
CA ASN A 141 7.33 -2.86 -25.19
C ASN A 141 6.06 -1.99 -25.18
N ALA A 142 4.94 -2.51 -24.68
CA ALA A 142 3.75 -1.69 -24.44
C ALA A 142 3.95 -0.72 -23.27
N ILE A 143 4.69 -1.12 -22.24
CA ILE A 143 4.90 -0.33 -21.01
C ILE A 143 6.08 0.64 -21.13
N TYR A 144 7.17 0.22 -21.80
CA TYR A 144 8.36 1.02 -22.05
C TYR A 144 8.58 1.18 -23.54
N TYR A 145 8.73 2.42 -24.02
CA TYR A 145 9.17 2.68 -25.38
C TYR A 145 10.61 3.21 -25.40
N ASP A 146 11.35 2.87 -26.44
CA ASP A 146 12.71 3.31 -26.65
C ASP A 146 12.72 4.63 -27.43
N ASP A 147 13.26 5.68 -26.82
CA ASP A 147 13.45 7.01 -27.43
C ASP A 147 14.86 7.15 -28.06
N GLY A 148 15.54 6.03 -28.33
CA GLY A 148 16.90 5.97 -28.85
C GLY A 148 17.94 6.10 -27.74
N ASN A 149 17.86 7.14 -26.90
CA ASN A 149 18.82 7.39 -25.82
C ASN A 149 18.37 6.86 -24.45
N ASN A 150 17.07 6.81 -24.18
CA ASN A 150 16.50 6.35 -22.92
C ASN A 150 15.26 5.47 -23.15
N LEU A 151 14.94 4.62 -22.18
CA LEU A 151 13.67 3.91 -22.12
C LEU A 151 12.69 4.75 -21.32
N VAL A 152 11.53 5.06 -21.91
CA VAL A 152 10.52 5.94 -21.29
C VAL A 152 9.30 5.12 -20.91
N PHE A 153 8.84 5.30 -19.67
CA PHE A 153 7.63 4.66 -19.16
C PHE A 153 6.37 5.40 -19.61
N ARG A 154 5.45 4.70 -20.29
CA ARG A 154 4.14 5.27 -20.68
C ARG A 154 3.20 5.31 -19.49
N HIS A 155 2.82 6.53 -19.08
CA HIS A 155 1.89 6.71 -17.96
C HIS A 155 0.47 6.26 -18.33
N SER A 156 0.10 6.44 -19.60
CA SER A 156 -1.16 5.98 -20.20
C SER A 156 -1.42 4.48 -20.10
N CYS A 157 -0.39 3.65 -19.87
CA CYS A 157 -0.54 2.20 -19.67
C CYS A 157 -0.90 1.80 -18.23
N GLY A 158 -1.12 2.74 -17.31
CA GLY A 158 -1.55 2.45 -15.93
C GLY A 158 -2.76 1.52 -15.86
N GLY A 159 -3.79 1.80 -16.68
CA GLY A 159 -5.00 0.98 -16.78
C GLY A 159 -4.78 -0.40 -17.41
N TYR A 160 -3.82 -0.54 -18.33
CA TYR A 160 -3.43 -1.83 -18.91
C TYR A 160 -2.71 -2.71 -17.86
N ILE A 161 -1.86 -2.09 -17.03
CA ILE A 161 -1.23 -2.77 -15.89
C ILE A 161 -2.30 -3.15 -14.86
N ASP A 162 -3.29 -2.30 -14.59
CA ASP A 162 -4.41 -2.65 -13.71
C ASP A 162 -5.25 -3.81 -14.25
N LEU A 163 -5.43 -3.88 -15.58
CA LEU A 163 -6.12 -5.00 -16.23
C LEU A 163 -5.35 -6.33 -16.07
N LEU A 164 -4.02 -6.28 -16.18
CA LEU A 164 -3.11 -7.41 -15.89
C LEU A 164 -3.21 -7.87 -14.43
N THR A 165 -3.70 -7.01 -13.54
CA THR A 165 -3.79 -7.26 -12.09
C THR A 165 -5.23 -7.45 -11.59
N SER A 166 -6.21 -7.71 -12.47
CA SER A 166 -7.65 -7.68 -12.14
C SER A 166 -8.15 -8.69 -11.07
N ARG A 167 -7.25 -9.36 -10.35
CA ARG A 167 -7.55 -10.02 -9.07
C ARG A 167 -7.83 -8.98 -7.99
N THR A 168 -9.06 -8.47 -7.90
CA THR A 168 -9.47 -7.84 -6.65
C THR A 168 -9.64 -8.92 -5.59
N PRO A 169 -9.29 -8.67 -4.32
CA PRO A 169 -9.60 -9.60 -3.23
C PRO A 169 -11.12 -9.87 -3.11
N PHE A 170 -11.95 -9.08 -3.81
CA PHE A 170 -13.40 -9.17 -3.88
C PHE A 170 -13.94 -9.93 -5.11
N LYS A 171 -13.26 -9.95 -6.27
CA LYS A 171 -13.73 -10.68 -7.47
C LYS A 171 -13.25 -12.12 -7.41
N GLY A 172 -14.11 -12.97 -6.83
CA GLY A 172 -14.00 -14.43 -6.95
C GLY A 172 -13.97 -15.20 -5.63
N SER A 173 -14.00 -14.54 -4.47
CA SER A 173 -13.92 -15.26 -3.21
C SER A 173 -14.66 -14.54 -2.07
N LEU A 174 -15.99 -14.65 -2.08
CA LEU A 174 -16.78 -14.54 -0.85
C LEU A 174 -16.16 -15.44 0.25
N ILE A 175 -15.56 -16.56 -0.14
CA ILE A 175 -14.78 -17.45 0.73
C ILE A 175 -13.57 -16.75 1.35
N SER A 176 -12.83 -15.91 0.63
CA SER A 176 -11.68 -15.16 1.18
C SER A 176 -12.17 -14.13 2.17
N VAL A 177 -13.26 -13.41 1.88
CA VAL A 177 -13.88 -12.49 2.82
C VAL A 177 -14.38 -13.25 4.06
N ILE A 178 -15.07 -14.39 3.90
CA ILE A 178 -15.56 -15.23 5.00
C ILE A 178 -14.41 -15.80 5.85
N ILE A 179 -13.34 -16.30 5.23
CA ILE A 179 -12.12 -16.77 5.91
C ILE A 179 -11.41 -15.60 6.63
N CYS A 180 -11.40 -14.40 6.04
CA CYS A 180 -10.86 -13.20 6.67
C CYS A 180 -11.71 -12.75 7.87
N LEU A 181 -13.04 -12.95 7.84
CA LEU A 181 -13.99 -12.52 8.87
C LEU A 181 -14.13 -13.53 10.02
N MET A 182 -13.94 -14.84 9.76
CA MET A 182 -14.11 -15.92 10.74
C MET A 182 -13.31 -15.74 12.04
N PRO A 183 -12.02 -15.37 11.99
CA PRO A 183 -11.24 -15.19 13.21
C PRO A 183 -11.68 -13.97 14.00
N PHE A 184 -12.10 -12.89 13.33
CA PHE A 184 -12.66 -11.72 14.01
C PHE A 184 -14.00 -12.05 14.68
N ALA A 185 -14.89 -12.79 14.00
CA ALA A 185 -16.19 -13.19 14.55
C ALA A 185 -16.04 -14.10 15.79
N ALA A 186 -15.18 -15.12 15.73
CA ALA A 186 -14.89 -16.01 16.87
C ALA A 186 -14.25 -15.25 18.06
N MET A 187 -13.47 -14.23 17.76
CA MET A 187 -12.74 -13.44 18.75
C MET A 187 -13.63 -12.39 19.45
N ILE A 188 -14.59 -11.80 18.73
CA ILE A 188 -15.62 -10.91 19.29
C ILE A 188 -16.54 -11.69 20.24
N GLY A 189 -16.97 -12.89 19.84
CA GLY A 189 -17.85 -13.74 20.67
C GLY A 189 -17.21 -14.17 21.99
N SER A 190 -15.89 -14.40 22.02
CA SER A 190 -15.16 -14.86 23.21
C SER A 190 -14.79 -13.74 24.21
N ASN A 191 -14.82 -12.47 23.80
CA ASN A 191 -14.37 -11.33 24.64
C ASN A 191 -15.49 -10.34 24.99
N THR A 192 -16.74 -10.72 24.78
CA THR A 192 -17.94 -9.96 25.18
C THR A 192 -17.86 -9.48 26.64
N LYS A 193 -17.32 -10.30 27.55
CA LYS A 193 -17.13 -9.96 28.97
C LYS A 193 -16.21 -8.75 29.23
N TYR A 194 -15.21 -8.49 28.39
CA TYR A 194 -14.30 -7.34 28.52
C TYR A 194 -14.83 -6.10 27.81
N ILE A 195 -15.63 -6.28 26.75
CA ILE A 195 -16.25 -5.20 25.98
C ILE A 195 -17.37 -4.52 26.81
N LEU A 196 -18.03 -5.27 27.69
CA LEU A 196 -19.12 -4.81 28.57
C LEU A 196 -18.67 -3.87 29.71
N GLY A 197 -17.37 -3.69 29.96
CA GLY A 197 -16.84 -2.84 31.03
C GLY A 197 -16.44 -1.42 30.62
N GLY A 198 -16.41 -1.09 29.32
CA GLY A 198 -15.95 0.19 28.77
C GLY A 198 -16.90 0.79 27.72
N THR A 199 -16.43 1.77 26.92
CA THR A 199 -17.22 2.37 25.84
C THR A 199 -17.44 1.36 24.69
N VAL A 200 -18.46 0.52 24.82
CA VAL A 200 -18.85 -0.53 23.86
C VAL A 200 -18.83 -0.03 22.42
N GLY A 201 -19.34 1.19 22.17
CA GLY A 201 -19.39 1.78 20.84
C GLY A 201 -18.02 1.96 20.17
N ALA A 202 -17.00 2.36 20.92
CA ALA A 202 -15.67 2.57 20.38
C ALA A 202 -14.96 1.24 20.00
N HIS A 203 -15.17 0.19 20.80
CA HIS A 203 -14.72 -1.16 20.47
C HIS A 203 -15.41 -1.71 19.22
N VAL A 204 -16.73 -1.53 19.11
CA VAL A 204 -17.50 -1.93 17.92
C VAL A 204 -16.99 -1.21 16.67
N LEU A 205 -16.70 0.08 16.77
CA LEU A 205 -16.13 0.84 15.65
C LEU A 205 -14.75 0.31 15.25
N CYS A 206 -13.84 0.06 16.20
CA CYS A 206 -12.53 -0.53 15.90
C CYS A 206 -12.62 -1.93 15.29
N ILE A 207 -13.60 -2.74 15.72
CA ILE A 207 -13.90 -4.03 15.10
C ILE A 207 -14.27 -3.83 13.63
N VAL A 208 -15.26 -2.99 13.34
CA VAL A 208 -15.72 -2.74 11.96
C VAL A 208 -14.57 -2.21 11.09
N LEU A 209 -13.79 -1.26 11.61
CA LEU A 209 -12.60 -0.75 10.92
C LEU A 209 -11.54 -1.83 10.71
N SER A 210 -11.40 -2.79 11.62
CA SER A 210 -10.49 -3.92 11.46
C SER A 210 -10.95 -4.88 10.36
N LEU A 211 -12.26 -5.14 10.28
CA LEU A 211 -12.87 -5.99 9.24
C LEU A 211 -12.68 -5.38 7.84
N LEU A 212 -12.72 -4.05 7.73
CA LEU A 212 -12.48 -3.33 6.48
C LEU A 212 -10.99 -3.12 6.19
N GLY A 213 -10.20 -2.88 7.24
CA GLY A 213 -8.77 -2.62 7.18
C GLY A 213 -7.98 -3.82 6.69
N PHE A 214 -8.35 -5.04 7.08
CA PHE A 214 -7.61 -6.23 6.66
C PHE A 214 -7.69 -6.51 5.15
N PRO A 215 -8.86 -6.55 4.49
CA PRO A 215 -8.96 -6.60 3.02
C PRO A 215 -8.23 -5.44 2.33
N MET A 216 -8.30 -4.24 2.93
CA MET A 216 -7.57 -3.08 2.44
C MET A 216 -6.05 -3.30 2.52
N ALA A 217 -5.54 -3.91 3.58
CA ALA A 217 -4.12 -4.24 3.74
C ALA A 217 -3.67 -5.27 2.71
N ILE A 218 -4.47 -6.30 2.46
CA ILE A 218 -4.22 -7.29 1.40
C ILE A 218 -4.13 -6.60 0.03
N SER A 219 -5.06 -5.68 -0.26
CA SER A 219 -5.07 -4.94 -1.53
C SER A 219 -3.87 -4.01 -1.66
N ILE A 220 -3.57 -3.19 -0.64
CA ILE A 220 -2.45 -2.24 -0.68
C ILE A 220 -1.12 -2.98 -0.78
N VAL A 221 -0.87 -3.96 0.08
CA VAL A 221 0.40 -4.70 0.10
C VAL A 221 0.51 -5.58 -1.14
N GLY A 222 -0.52 -6.37 -1.44
CA GLY A 222 -0.46 -7.38 -2.49
C GLY A 222 -0.58 -6.83 -3.90
N ASN A 223 -1.31 -5.74 -4.10
CA ASN A 223 -1.48 -5.13 -5.42
C ASN A 223 -0.60 -3.88 -5.56
N SER A 224 -0.87 -2.82 -4.79
CA SER A 224 -0.21 -1.52 -4.99
C SER A 224 1.31 -1.57 -4.74
N TYR A 225 1.75 -2.15 -3.62
CA TYR A 225 3.18 -2.28 -3.29
C TYR A 225 3.90 -3.22 -4.25
N VAL A 226 3.37 -4.43 -4.48
CA VAL A 226 3.98 -5.39 -5.43
C VAL A 226 4.07 -4.80 -6.83
N LYS A 227 3.03 -4.10 -7.30
CA LYS A 227 3.01 -3.41 -8.61
C LYS A 227 4.08 -2.33 -8.67
N ALA A 228 4.17 -1.47 -7.65
CA ALA A 228 5.20 -0.44 -7.59
C ALA A 228 6.61 -1.05 -7.57
N ILE A 229 6.84 -2.10 -6.78
CA ILE A 229 8.14 -2.76 -6.69
C ILE A 229 8.49 -3.37 -8.05
N PHE A 230 7.56 -4.08 -8.67
CA PHE A 230 7.82 -4.81 -9.90
C PHE A 230 8.04 -3.87 -11.09
N PHE A 231 7.10 -2.98 -11.38
CA PHE A 231 7.11 -2.16 -12.59
C PHE A 231 7.87 -0.85 -12.44
N ARG A 232 7.97 -0.29 -11.24
CA ARG A 232 8.69 0.99 -11.06
C ARG A 232 10.11 0.78 -10.56
N VAL A 233 10.44 -0.31 -9.86
CA VAL A 233 11.79 -0.51 -9.31
C VAL A 233 12.53 -1.66 -9.99
N TYR A 234 12.02 -2.89 -9.90
CA TYR A 234 12.72 -4.10 -10.35
C TYR A 234 12.91 -4.15 -11.87
N LEU A 235 11.83 -3.99 -12.64
CA LEU A 235 11.87 -4.10 -14.09
C LEU A 235 12.72 -2.98 -14.73
N PRO A 236 12.64 -1.72 -14.29
CA PRO A 236 13.54 -0.67 -14.75
C PRO A 236 15.01 -0.98 -14.47
N LEU A 237 15.37 -1.37 -13.24
CA LEU A 237 16.76 -1.73 -12.91
C LEU A 237 17.27 -2.91 -13.76
N LYS A 238 16.40 -3.88 -14.05
CA LYS A 238 16.73 -5.01 -14.93
C LYS A 238 16.95 -4.58 -16.39
N LEU A 239 16.15 -3.64 -16.88
CA LEU A 239 16.27 -3.09 -18.24
C LEU A 239 17.52 -2.21 -18.37
N GLU A 240 17.84 -1.38 -17.37
CA GLU A 240 19.06 -0.58 -17.35
C GLU A 240 20.31 -1.48 -17.42
N ARG A 241 20.33 -2.58 -16.65
CA ARG A 241 21.44 -3.55 -16.68
C ARG A 241 21.58 -4.29 -18.01
N ARG A 242 20.48 -4.51 -18.73
CA ARG A 242 20.50 -5.25 -20.02
C ARG A 242 20.84 -4.36 -21.21
N THR A 243 20.31 -3.14 -21.22
CA THR A 243 20.40 -2.24 -22.38
C THR A 243 21.48 -1.18 -22.24
N GLY A 244 21.98 -0.94 -21.01
CA GLY A 244 22.89 0.17 -20.70
C GLY A 244 22.22 1.55 -20.73
N LYS A 245 20.93 1.62 -21.13
CA LYS A 245 20.15 2.87 -21.21
C LYS A 245 19.46 3.15 -19.89
N LYS A 246 19.30 4.42 -19.52
CA LYS A 246 18.55 4.82 -18.32
C LYS A 246 17.05 4.71 -18.57
N VAL A 247 16.30 4.37 -17.53
CA VAL A 247 14.83 4.31 -17.57
C VAL A 247 14.25 5.52 -16.85
N ILE A 248 13.55 6.37 -17.60
CA ILE A 248 13.02 7.66 -17.13
C ILE A 248 11.50 7.74 -17.27
N LEU A 249 10.87 8.65 -16.52
CA LEU A 249 9.46 8.98 -16.74
C LEU A 249 9.27 9.84 -18.00
N ALA A 250 8.12 9.66 -18.65
CA ALA A 250 7.67 10.52 -19.73
C ALA A 250 7.66 12.00 -19.32
N ARG A 251 7.86 12.88 -20.30
CA ARG A 251 8.22 14.27 -20.05
C ARG A 251 7.05 15.11 -19.62
#